data_AF-A0A484MEG7-F1
#
_entry.id   AF-A0A484MEG7-F1
#
_cell.length_a   1.000
_cell.length_b   1.000
_cell.length_c   1.000
_cell.angle_alpha   90.00
_cell.angle_beta   90.00
_cell.angle_gamma   90.00
#
_symmetry.space_group_name_H-M   'P 1'
#
loop_
_entity.id
_entity.type
_entity.pdbx_description
1 polymer ?
#
loop_
_entity_poly.entity_id
_entity_poly.type
_entity_poly.pdbx_seq_one_letter_code
_entity_poly.pdbx_strand_id
1 'polypeptide(L)'
;MFVQLNPDHSSYSESISTLKFAERVSGVELGAAKSSKDGKDVKELMEQIASLKDALAKRDEEMAAWERYQEYDARNHQWRET
;
A
#
# COMPACT_ATOMS: atom_id res chain seq x y z
N MET A 1 -8.53 18.68 14.19
CA MET A 1 -8.23 18.51 15.63
C MET A 1 -6.95 19.24 15.94
N PHE A 2 -6.82 19.84 17.13
CA PHE A 2 -5.57 20.41 17.61
C PHE A 2 -5.06 19.58 18.79
N VAL A 3 -3.76 19.31 18.83
CA VAL A 3 -3.08 18.63 19.94
C VAL A 3 -2.05 19.57 20.56
N GLN A 4 -2.02 19.62 21.88
CA GLN A 4 -1.03 20.36 22.65
C GLN A 4 0.01 19.39 23.20
N LEU A 5 1.28 19.78 23.13
CA LEU A 5 2.42 18.97 23.55
C LEU A 5 3.27 19.77 24.53
N ASN A 6 3.87 19.06 25.48
CA ASN A 6 4.86 19.63 26.39
C ASN A 6 6.27 19.33 25.85
N PRO A 7 7.14 20.35 25.64
CA PRO A 7 8.49 20.16 25.12
C PRO A 7 9.47 19.56 26.14
N ASP A 8 9.06 19.35 27.40
CA ASP A 8 9.93 18.80 28.43
C ASP A 8 10.31 17.33 28.19
N HIS A 9 11.55 16.98 28.55
CA HIS A 9 12.08 15.64 28.32
C HIS A 9 11.35 14.57 29.16
N SER A 10 10.86 14.94 30.35
CA SER A 10 10.06 14.05 31.20
C SER A 10 8.71 13.66 30.59
N SER A 11 8.19 14.48 29.67
CA SER A 11 6.90 14.26 28.97
C SER A 11 7.04 13.59 27.61
N TYR A 12 8.24 13.11 27.24
CA TYR A 12 8.48 12.54 25.91
C TYR A 12 7.56 11.35 25.58
N SER A 13 7.33 10.45 26.53
CA SER A 13 6.46 9.28 26.34
C SER A 13 5.00 9.66 26.08
N GLU A 14 4.49 10.69 26.76
CA GLU A 14 3.14 11.24 26.57
C GLU A 14 3.02 12.01 25.25
N SER A 15 4.04 12.79 24.90
CA SER A 15 4.10 13.55 23.65
C SER A 15 4.10 12.62 22.42
N ILE A 16 4.86 11.52 22.46
CA ILE A 16 4.85 10.50 21.41
C ILE A 16 3.48 9.81 21.32
N SER A 17 2.85 9.51 22.45
CA SER A 17 1.53 8.86 22.47
C SER A 17 0.44 9.78 21.89
N THR A 18 0.50 11.07 22.20
CA THR A 18 -0.40 12.11 21.66
C THR A 18 -0.21 12.30 20.16
N LEU A 19 1.04 12.31 19.66
CA LEU A 19 1.32 12.37 18.23
C LEU A 19 0.81 11.15 17.47
N LYS A 20 1.03 9.95 18.00
CA LYS A 20 0.52 8.70 17.39
C LYS A 20 -1.01 8.63 17.40
N PHE A 21 -1.65 9.22 18.40
CA PHE A 21 -3.10 9.37 18.41
C PHE A 21 -3.56 10.34 17.33
N ALA A 22 -2.93 11.52 17.23
CA ALA A 22 -3.23 12.50 16.20
C ALA A 22 -3.01 11.95 14.78
N GLU A 23 -1.95 11.18 14.56
CA GLU A 23 -1.67 10.50 13.29
C GLU A 23 -2.81 9.56 12.89
N ARG A 24 -3.24 8.67 13.79
CA ARG A 24 -4.36 7.76 13.50
C ARG A 24 -5.67 8.51 13.30
N VAL A 25 -5.92 9.56 14.08
CA VAL A 25 -7.14 10.37 13.97
C VAL A 25 -7.10 11.30 12.76
N SER A 26 -5.92 11.59 12.18
CA SER A 26 -5.79 12.37 10.95
C SER A 26 -6.36 11.65 9.73
N GLY A 27 -6.31 10.32 9.73
CA GLY A 27 -6.92 9.47 8.71
C GLY A 27 -8.39 9.09 9.00
N VAL A 28 -8.95 9.52 10.14
CA VAL A 28 -10.36 9.28 10.45
C VAL A 28 -11.19 10.36 9.74
N GLU A 29 -11.82 9.98 8.63
CA GLU A 29 -12.81 10.80 7.96
C GLU A 29 -14.07 10.90 8.84
N LEU A 30 -14.09 11.90 9.73
CA LEU A 30 -15.31 12.34 10.38
C LEU A 30 -16.14 13.03 9.30
N GLY A 31 -16.94 12.23 8.58
CA GLY A 31 -17.91 12.72 7.62
C GLY A 31 -18.85 13.70 8.31
N ALA A 32 -18.55 15.01 8.25
CA ALA A 32 -19.55 16.03 8.44
C ALA A 32 -20.65 15.66 7.46
N ALA A 33 -21.82 15.23 7.97
CA ALA A 33 -22.93 14.68 7.21
C ALA A 33 -23.10 15.35 5.84
N LYS A 34 -22.39 14.85 4.83
CA LYS A 34 -22.32 15.40 3.49
C LYS A 34 -22.77 14.31 2.55
N SER A 35 -24.09 14.30 2.43
CA SER A 35 -24.82 14.09 1.17
C SER A 35 -24.20 13.07 0.22
N SER A 36 -24.74 11.86 0.25
CA SER A 36 -25.14 11.09 -0.94
C SER A 36 -24.34 11.38 -2.22
N LYS A 37 -23.05 11.00 -2.25
CA LYS A 37 -22.25 10.88 -3.48
C LYS A 37 -21.46 9.57 -3.55
N ASP A 38 -21.83 8.58 -2.72
CA ASP A 38 -21.22 7.23 -2.70
C ASP A 38 -21.09 6.58 -4.09
N GLY A 39 -22.01 6.86 -5.02
CA GLY A 39 -21.98 6.22 -6.34
C GLY A 39 -20.86 6.64 -7.30
N LYS A 40 -20.20 7.79 -7.08
CA LYS A 40 -19.07 8.23 -7.91
C LYS A 40 -17.73 7.78 -7.33
N ASP A 41 -17.56 7.92 -6.02
CA ASP A 41 -16.33 7.54 -5.33
C ASP A 41 -16.14 6.01 -5.32
N VAL A 42 -17.23 5.24 -5.17
CA VAL A 42 -17.16 3.77 -5.31
C VAL A 42 -16.77 3.36 -6.73
N LYS A 43 -17.24 4.05 -7.77
CA LYS A 43 -16.86 3.73 -9.15
C LYS A 43 -15.39 4.04 -9.42
N GLU A 44 -14.89 5.17 -8.94
CA GLU A 44 -13.48 5.53 -9.06
C GLU A 44 -12.59 4.56 -8.29
N LEU A 45 -12.98 4.18 -7.07
CA LEU A 45 -12.27 3.15 -6.30
C LEU A 45 -12.28 1.78 -6.99
N MET A 46 -13.40 1.38 -7.60
CA MET A 46 -13.47 0.13 -8.38
C MET A 46 -12.58 0.17 -9.62
N GLU A 47 -12.49 1.31 -10.30
CA GLU A 47 -11.60 1.51 -11.45
C GLU A 47 -10.12 1.47 -11.05
N GLN A 48 -9.77 2.09 -9.92
CA GLN A 48 -8.43 1.98 -9.33
C GLN A 48 -8.08 0.53 -8.95
N ILE A 49 -9.01 -0.19 -8.32
CA ILE A 49 -8.83 -1.60 -7.99
C ILE A 49 -8.64 -2.45 -9.25
N ALA A 50 -9.40 -2.19 -10.32
CA ALA A 50 -9.24 -2.89 -11.59
C ALA A 50 -7.86 -2.63 -12.21
N SER A 51 -7.45 -1.36 -12.28
CA SER A 51 -6.12 -0.97 -12.79
C SER A 51 -4.98 -1.63 -12.02
N LEU A 52 -5.09 -1.66 -10.68
CA LEU A 52 -4.09 -2.31 -9.83
C LEU A 52 -4.04 -3.82 -10.04
N LYS A 53 -5.19 -4.48 -10.19
CA LYS A 53 -5.25 -5.92 -10.49
C LYS A 53 -4.62 -6.26 -11.84
N ASP A 54 -4.89 -5.46 -12.86
CA ASP A 54 -4.30 -5.65 -14.20
C ASP A 54 -2.78 -5.46 -14.18
N ALA A 55 -2.30 -4.43 -13.47
CA ALA A 55 -0.87 -4.21 -13.30
C ALA A 55 -0.19 -5.38 -12.58
N LEU A 56 -0.86 -5.96 -11.57
CA LEU A 56 -0.35 -7.10 -10.83
C LEU A 56 -0.31 -8.37 -11.69
N ALA A 57 -1.39 -8.66 -12.43
CA ALA A 57 -1.44 -9.78 -13.36
C ALA A 57 -0.33 -9.71 -14.41
N LYS A 58 -0.06 -8.51 -14.96
CA LYS A 58 1.06 -8.32 -15.90
C LYS A 58 2.42 -8.62 -15.26
N ARG A 59 2.62 -8.22 -14.01
CA ARG A 59 3.86 -8.51 -13.27
C ARG A 59 4.01 -10.00 -12.99
N ASP A 60 2.92 -10.70 -12.69
CA ASP A 60 2.93 -12.14 -12.50
C ASP A 60 3.28 -12.88 -13.79
N GLU A 61 2.75 -12.45 -14.94
CA GLU A 61 3.13 -12.98 -16.26
C GLU A 61 4.61 -12.75 -16.58
N GLU A 62 5.11 -11.54 -16.31
CA GLU A 62 6.54 -11.23 -16.46
C GLU A 62 7.38 -12.15 -15.56
N MET A 63 7.04 -12.30 -14.28
CA MET A 63 7.74 -13.18 -13.35
C MET A 63 7.76 -14.64 -13.83
N ALA A 64 6.61 -15.17 -14.25
CA ALA A 64 6.53 -16.54 -14.78
C ALA A 64 7.37 -16.72 -16.05
N ALA A 65 7.46 -15.69 -16.91
CA ALA A 65 8.33 -15.72 -18.07
C ALA A 65 9.81 -15.74 -17.67
N TRP A 66 10.21 -14.91 -16.70
CA TRP A 66 11.57 -14.89 -16.17
C TRP A 66 11.96 -16.23 -15.55
N GLU A 67 11.08 -16.86 -14.78
CA GLU A 67 11.32 -18.19 -14.20
C GLU A 67 11.54 -19.26 -15.29
N ARG A 68 10.73 -19.23 -16.35
CA ARG A 68 10.91 -20.14 -17.51
C ARG A 68 12.24 -19.92 -18.21
N TYR A 69 12.68 -18.67 -18.36
CA TYR A 69 13.99 -18.36 -18.94
C TYR A 69 15.13 -18.87 -18.06
N GLN A 70 15.03 -18.70 -16.74
CA GLN A 70 16.03 -19.22 -15.79
C GLN A 70 16.11 -20.75 -15.86
N GLU A 71 14.97 -21.44 -15.91
CA GLU A 71 14.94 -22.90 -16.03
C GLU A 71 15.53 -23.38 -17.37
N TYR A 72 15.25 -22.67 -18.47
CA TYR A 72 15.85 -22.96 -19.77
C TYR A 72 17.36 -22.76 -19.76
N ASP A 73 17.84 -21.65 -19.18
CA ASP A 73 19.26 -21.34 -19.10
C ASP A 73 20.00 -22.36 -18.23
N ALA A 74 19.47 -22.68 -17.04
CA ALA A 74 20.01 -23.69 -16.14
C ALA A 74 20.12 -25.07 -16.83
N ARG A 75 19.06 -25.47 -17.55
CA ARG A 75 19.05 -26.72 -18.31
C ARG A 75 20.09 -26.72 -19.42
N ASN A 76 20.19 -25.64 -20.20
CA ASN A 76 21.15 -25.54 -21.29
C ASN A 76 22.61 -25.51 -20.81
N HIS A 77 22.88 -24.89 -19.66
CA HIS A 77 24.21 -24.89 -19.05
C HIS A 77 24.62 -26.32 -18.64
N GLN A 78 23.68 -27.08 -18.08
CA GLN A 78 23.91 -28.48 -17.68
C GLN A 78 24.24 -29.40 -18.88
N TRP A 79 23.63 -29.18 -20.05
CA TRP A 79 23.96 -29.93 -21.27
C TRP A 79 25.32 -29.59 -21.88
N ARG A 80 25.91 -28.44 -21.54
CA ARG A 80 27.23 -28.03 -22.05
C ARG A 80 28.39 -28.60 -21.24
N GLU A 81 28.13 -29.09 -20.03
CA GLU A 81 29.14 -29.61 -19.10
C GLU A 81 29.27 -31.15 -19.11
N THR A 82 28.46 -31.85 -19.92
CA THR A 82 28.53 -33.31 -20.17
C THR A 82 29.05 -33.62 -21.56
#